data_AF-A0A3D3H3K7-F1
#
_entry.id   AF-A0A3D3H3K7-F1
#
_cell.length_a   1.000
_cell.length_b   1.000
_cell.length_c   1.000
_cell.angle_alpha   90.00
_cell.angle_beta   90.00
_cell.angle_gamma   90.00
#
_symmetry.space_group_name_H-M   'P 1'
#
loop_
_entity.id
_entity.type
_entity.pdbx_description
1 polymer ?
#
loop_
_entity_poly.entity_id
_entity_poly.type
_entity_poly.pdbx_seq_one_letter_code
_entity_poly.pdbx_strand_id
1 'polypeptide(L)'
;GDDAALDIPEIGEGEISQDTMVDLTRELSSDEYEGRMPGTEGGRMTVELLTERFKAAGLEPGNNGSWTQDVPLVEITGSDFAPLSITGGASDGMAFDYGEDWVGVSYRETPRTRINNSELVFVGYGINAPERG
;
A
#
# COMPACT_ATOMS: atom_id res chain seq x y z
N GLY A 1 11.63 36.40 12.39
CA GLY A 1 11.02 36.15 13.70
C GLY A 1 9.55 35.99 13.46
N ASP A 2 9.07 34.76 13.55
CA ASP A 2 7.86 34.42 14.28
C ASP A 2 7.83 32.90 14.33
N ASP A 3 8.20 32.35 15.48
CA ASP A 3 7.87 30.98 15.85
C ASP A 3 6.35 30.95 16.00
N ALA A 4 5.63 30.62 14.92
CA ALA A 4 4.22 30.32 14.99
C ALA A 4 4.08 29.01 15.78
N ALA A 5 4.10 29.10 17.10
CA ALA A 5 3.77 28.00 17.99
C ALA A 5 2.37 27.51 17.61
N LEU A 6 2.25 26.21 17.31
CA LEU A 6 0.96 25.59 17.10
C LEU A 6 0.15 25.77 18.39
N ASP A 7 -1.02 26.40 18.28
CA ASP A 7 -1.97 26.54 19.38
C ASP A 7 -2.65 25.18 19.61
N ILE A 8 -1.96 24.32 20.35
CA ILE A 8 -2.45 22.99 20.70
C ILE A 8 -3.24 23.13 22.00
N PRO A 9 -4.55 22.85 22.00
CA PRO A 9 -5.34 22.91 23.22
C PRO A 9 -4.85 21.87 24.24
N GLU A 10 -4.81 22.24 25.51
CA GLU A 10 -4.65 21.28 26.60
C GLU A 10 -5.92 20.41 26.67
N ILE A 11 -5.78 19.15 26.23
CA ILE A 11 -6.83 18.14 26.33
C ILE A 11 -6.56 17.33 27.61
N GLY A 12 -7.56 17.22 28.48
CA GLY A 12 -7.47 16.34 29.66
C GLY A 12 -7.22 14.89 29.25
N GLU A 13 -6.64 14.09 30.15
CA GLU A 13 -6.43 12.66 29.89
C GLU A 13 -7.78 11.97 29.62
N GLY A 14 -8.04 11.65 28.34
CA GLY A 14 -9.19 10.85 27.96
C GLY A 14 -8.92 9.38 28.26
N GLU A 15 -9.89 8.69 28.86
CA GLU A 15 -9.81 7.24 29.01
C GLU A 15 -9.91 6.58 27.62
N ILE A 16 -8.93 5.73 27.29
CA ILE A 16 -8.97 4.93 26.07
C ILE A 16 -9.92 3.75 26.32
N SER A 17 -11.04 3.73 25.60
CA SER A 17 -12.03 2.63 25.69
C SER A 17 -11.54 1.37 24.96
N GLN A 18 -11.29 0.31 25.72
CA GLN A 18 -10.99 -1.01 25.16
C GLN A 18 -12.15 -1.56 24.33
N ASP A 19 -13.38 -1.40 24.80
CA ASP A 19 -14.58 -1.88 24.11
C ASP A 19 -14.71 -1.23 22.73
N THR A 20 -14.48 0.09 22.64
CA THR A 20 -14.49 0.81 21.37
C THR A 20 -13.44 0.25 20.40
N MET A 21 -12.22 -0.04 20.88
CA MET A 21 -11.17 -0.62 20.03
C MET A 21 -11.56 -2.01 19.52
N VAL A 22 -12.15 -2.85 20.38
CA VAL A 22 -12.59 -4.20 20.02
C VAL A 22 -13.70 -4.13 18.99
N ASP A 23 -14.72 -3.30 19.22
CA ASP A 23 -15.89 -3.18 18.34
C ASP A 23 -15.51 -2.67 16.95
N LEU A 24 -14.73 -1.59 16.87
CA LEU A 24 -14.25 -1.04 15.58
C LEU A 24 -13.35 -2.02 14.85
N THR A 25 -12.44 -2.70 15.57
CA THR A 25 -11.55 -3.69 14.94
C THR A 25 -12.36 -4.84 14.37
N ARG A 26 -13.33 -5.36 15.14
CA ARG A 26 -14.20 -6.45 14.70
C ARG A 26 -14.97 -6.06 13.43
N GLU A 27 -15.60 -4.90 13.45
CA GLU A 27 -16.36 -4.36 12.31
C GLU A 27 -15.50 -4.23 11.05
N LEU A 28 -14.38 -3.50 11.15
CA LEU A 28 -13.45 -3.24 10.03
C LEU A 28 -12.71 -4.50 9.52
N SER A 29 -12.76 -5.60 10.27
CA SER A 29 -12.19 -6.89 9.90
C SER A 29 -13.22 -7.90 9.42
N SER A 30 -14.50 -7.51 9.36
CA SER A 30 -15.57 -8.41 8.91
C SER A 30 -15.52 -8.69 7.41
N ASP A 31 -16.08 -9.83 7.02
CA ASP A 31 -16.13 -10.26 5.61
C ASP A 31 -16.85 -9.24 4.72
N GLU A 32 -17.80 -8.48 5.27
CA GLU A 32 -18.58 -7.45 4.54
C GLU A 32 -17.70 -6.37 3.91
N TYR A 33 -16.53 -6.08 4.49
CA TYR A 33 -15.61 -5.07 3.95
C TYR A 33 -14.76 -5.65 2.81
N GLU A 34 -14.56 -6.96 2.72
CA GLU A 34 -13.72 -7.60 1.68
C GLU A 34 -12.27 -7.03 1.59
N GLY A 35 -11.82 -6.29 2.60
CA GLY A 35 -10.58 -5.51 2.58
C GLY A 35 -10.82 -3.99 2.65
N ARG A 36 -9.74 -3.19 2.67
CA ARG A 36 -9.84 -1.72 2.84
C ARG A 36 -8.87 -0.97 1.94
N MET A 37 -8.60 -1.53 0.76
CA MET A 37 -7.72 -0.90 -0.23
C MET A 37 -8.37 0.39 -0.75
N PRO A 38 -7.61 1.47 -0.98
CA PRO A 38 -8.15 2.68 -1.62
C PRO A 38 -8.85 2.37 -2.94
N GLY A 39 -9.99 3.01 -3.19
CA GLY A 39 -10.77 2.80 -4.42
C GLY A 39 -11.66 1.56 -4.44
N THR A 40 -11.65 0.73 -3.39
CA THR A 40 -12.54 -0.44 -3.26
C THR A 40 -13.80 -0.13 -2.44
N GLU A 41 -14.80 -1.01 -2.53
CA GLU A 41 -16.06 -0.87 -1.78
C GLU A 41 -15.84 -0.90 -0.26
N GLY A 42 -15.03 -1.82 0.26
CA GLY A 42 -14.63 -1.83 1.67
C GLY A 42 -13.90 -0.57 2.12
N GLY A 43 -13.12 0.04 1.22
CA GLY A 43 -12.52 1.36 1.43
C GLY A 43 -13.59 2.45 1.61
N ARG A 44 -14.62 2.47 0.76
CA ARG A 44 -15.76 3.41 0.86
C ARG A 44 -16.51 3.22 2.18
N MET A 45 -16.86 1.99 2.53
CA MET A 45 -17.54 1.65 3.79
C MET A 45 -16.72 2.06 5.02
N THR A 46 -15.40 1.87 4.97
CA THR A 46 -14.49 2.30 6.04
C THR A 46 -14.55 3.81 6.26
N VAL A 47 -14.52 4.59 5.18
CA VAL A 47 -14.59 6.07 5.28
C VAL A 47 -15.93 6.52 5.88
N GLU A 48 -17.03 5.87 5.50
CA GLU A 48 -18.36 6.15 6.05
C GLU A 48 -18.45 5.82 7.54
N LEU A 49 -17.99 4.63 7.96
CA LEU A 49 -17.97 4.23 9.36
C LEU A 49 -17.16 5.22 10.20
N LEU A 50 -15.94 5.57 9.78
CA LEU A 50 -15.09 6.51 10.52
C LEU A 50 -15.72 7.90 10.62
N THR A 51 -16.36 8.37 9.53
CA THR A 51 -17.09 9.64 9.53
C THR A 51 -18.26 9.62 10.52
N GLU A 52 -19.03 8.53 10.57
CA GLU A 52 -20.12 8.34 11.53
C GLU A 52 -19.60 8.36 12.97
N ARG A 53 -18.54 7.59 13.27
CA ARG A 53 -17.96 7.51 14.61
C ARG A 53 -17.40 8.85 15.08
N PHE A 54 -16.76 9.61 14.20
CA PHE A 54 -16.26 10.95 14.55
C PHE A 54 -17.38 11.95 14.79
N LYS A 55 -18.45 11.93 13.98
CA LYS A 55 -19.65 12.74 14.25
C LYS A 55 -20.28 12.39 15.60
N ALA A 56 -20.43 11.09 15.89
CA ALA A 56 -21.01 10.61 17.14
C ALA A 56 -20.17 11.00 18.37
N ALA A 57 -18.85 11.11 18.20
CA ALA A 57 -17.93 11.60 19.22
C ALA A 57 -17.87 13.13 19.33
N GLY A 58 -18.62 13.86 18.51
CA GLY A 58 -18.70 15.33 18.56
C GLY A 58 -17.55 16.06 17.89
N LEU A 59 -16.76 15.38 17.04
CA LEU A 59 -15.71 16.03 16.25
C LEU A 59 -16.32 16.89 15.14
N GLU A 60 -15.50 17.78 14.60
CA GLU A 60 -15.81 18.60 13.44
C GLU A 60 -14.95 18.20 12.22
N PRO A 61 -15.42 18.44 10.99
CA PRO A 61 -14.66 18.14 9.78
C PRO A 61 -13.39 19.00 9.65
N GLY A 62 -12.25 18.36 9.38
CA GLY A 62 -10.93 19.01 9.35
C GLY A 62 -10.48 19.58 7.99
N ASN A 63 -11.20 19.34 6.89
CA ASN A 63 -10.80 19.78 5.55
C ASN A 63 -11.76 20.84 5.00
N ASN A 64 -11.66 22.08 5.48
CA ASN A 64 -12.50 23.21 5.04
C ASN A 64 -14.02 22.91 5.13
N GLY A 65 -14.45 22.25 6.21
CA GLY A 65 -15.83 21.82 6.39
C GLY A 65 -16.16 20.44 5.79
N SER A 66 -15.23 19.80 5.08
CA SER A 66 -15.35 18.42 4.59
C SER A 66 -14.75 17.40 5.56
N TRP A 67 -15.43 16.25 5.68
CA TRP A 67 -14.96 15.08 6.43
C TRP A 67 -13.87 14.30 5.71
N THR A 68 -13.75 14.48 4.39
CA THR A 68 -12.80 13.78 3.54
C THR A 68 -11.89 14.76 2.81
N GLN A 69 -10.68 14.29 2.50
CA GLN A 69 -9.74 14.99 1.63
C GLN A 69 -9.56 14.19 0.35
N ASP A 70 -9.81 14.84 -0.79
CA ASP A 70 -9.58 14.23 -2.08
C ASP A 70 -8.07 14.02 -2.30
N VAL A 71 -7.71 12.78 -2.61
CA VAL A 71 -6.34 12.38 -2.96
C VAL A 71 -6.36 11.69 -4.31
N PRO A 72 -5.50 12.08 -5.28
CA PRO A 72 -5.43 11.40 -6.55
C PRO A 72 -4.93 9.96 -6.34
N LEU A 73 -5.67 8.99 -6.86
CA LEU A 73 -5.30 7.58 -6.83
C LEU A 73 -4.91 7.12 -8.23
N VAL A 74 -3.92 6.23 -8.27
CA VAL A 74 -3.46 5.56 -9.49
C VAL A 74 -3.46 4.07 -9.21
N GLU A 75 -4.09 3.31 -10.11
CA GLU A 75 -4.05 1.85 -10.11
C GLU A 75 -3.18 1.36 -11.27
N ILE A 76 -2.25 0.45 -10.98
CA ILE A 76 -1.41 -0.19 -11.99
C ILE A 76 -1.62 -1.69 -11.89
N THR A 77 -2.30 -2.25 -12.89
CA THR A 77 -2.50 -3.70 -13.04
C THR A 77 -1.64 -4.17 -14.20
N GLY A 78 -0.57 -4.92 -13.88
CA GLY A 78 0.30 -5.54 -14.87
C GLY A 78 -0.30 -6.85 -15.39
N SER A 79 -0.24 -7.06 -16.70
CA SER A 79 -0.64 -8.29 -17.37
C SER A 79 0.35 -8.67 -18.48
N ASP A 80 0.19 -9.87 -19.03
CA ASP A 80 0.92 -10.33 -20.22
C ASP A 80 2.45 -10.29 -20.06
N PHE A 81 2.92 -10.70 -18.87
CA PHE A 81 4.34 -10.80 -18.57
C PHE A 81 5.00 -11.85 -19.48
N ALA A 82 6.03 -11.44 -20.21
CA ALA A 82 6.83 -12.32 -21.05
C ALA A 82 7.93 -13.01 -20.23
N PRO A 83 8.46 -14.17 -20.67
CA PRO A 83 9.66 -14.74 -20.06
C PRO A 83 10.83 -13.74 -20.02
N LEU A 84 11.61 -13.78 -18.95
CA LEU A 84 12.84 -12.98 -18.83
C LEU A 84 13.98 -13.73 -19.52
N SER A 85 14.54 -13.14 -20.57
CA SER A 85 15.71 -13.68 -21.26
C SER A 85 16.98 -12.92 -20.87
N ILE A 86 18.00 -13.63 -20.42
CA ILE A 86 19.32 -13.09 -20.08
C ILE A 86 20.37 -13.68 -21.03
N THR A 87 21.09 -12.82 -21.73
CA THR A 87 22.10 -13.19 -22.75
C THR A 87 23.40 -12.41 -22.53
N GLY A 88 24.53 -12.91 -23.03
CA GLY A 88 25.82 -12.19 -23.01
C GLY A 88 26.85 -12.68 -21.98
N GLY A 89 26.58 -13.80 -21.29
CA GLY A 89 27.56 -14.52 -20.47
C GLY A 89 28.27 -15.65 -21.23
N ALA A 90 29.07 -16.46 -20.53
CA ALA A 90 29.79 -17.61 -21.10
C ALA A 90 28.90 -18.83 -21.44
N SER A 91 27.60 -18.75 -21.16
CA SER A 91 26.62 -19.80 -21.41
C SER A 91 25.68 -19.44 -22.56
N ASP A 92 25.13 -20.46 -23.20
CA ASP A 92 23.95 -20.32 -24.07
C ASP A 92 22.84 -19.68 -23.21
N GLY A 93 22.24 -18.58 -23.68
CA GLY A 93 21.40 -17.68 -22.87
C GLY A 93 20.33 -18.37 -22.00
N MET A 94 19.95 -17.71 -20.92
CA MET A 94 18.96 -18.22 -19.95
C MET A 94 17.58 -17.62 -20.22
N ALA A 95 16.53 -18.42 -20.05
CA ALA A 95 15.14 -17.98 -20.06
C ALA A 95 14.47 -18.39 -18.75
N PHE A 96 13.65 -17.51 -18.20
CA PHE A 96 12.94 -17.69 -16.93
C PHE A 96 11.46 -17.40 -17.15
N ASP A 97 10.59 -18.32 -16.75
CA ASP A 97 9.14 -18.15 -16.89
C ASP A 97 8.56 -17.27 -15.78
N TYR A 98 7.62 -16.38 -16.14
CA TYR A 98 7.02 -15.47 -15.17
C TYR A 98 6.14 -16.23 -14.17
N GLY A 99 6.25 -15.87 -12.89
CA GLY A 99 5.49 -16.48 -11.79
C GLY A 99 6.14 -17.76 -11.23
N GLU A 100 6.84 -18.52 -12.06
CA GLU A 100 7.60 -19.70 -11.63
C GLU A 100 9.06 -19.35 -11.29
N ASP A 101 9.77 -18.73 -12.23
CA ASP A 101 11.21 -18.47 -12.10
C ASP A 101 11.53 -17.01 -11.82
N TRP A 102 10.68 -16.08 -12.28
CA TRP A 102 10.89 -14.65 -12.06
C TRP A 102 9.58 -13.90 -11.81
N VAL A 103 9.69 -12.82 -11.04
CA VAL A 103 8.62 -11.84 -10.83
C VAL A 103 9.20 -10.43 -10.92
N GLY A 104 8.42 -9.50 -11.45
CA GLY A 104 8.80 -8.10 -11.51
C GLY A 104 7.62 -7.22 -11.88
N VAL A 105 7.67 -5.97 -11.43
CA VAL A 105 6.64 -4.96 -11.66
C VAL A 105 7.28 -3.62 -11.97
N SER A 106 6.51 -2.71 -12.57
CA SER A 106 6.89 -1.33 -12.81
C SER A 106 5.89 -0.42 -12.13
N TYR A 107 6.37 0.58 -11.40
CA TYR A 107 5.54 1.64 -10.80
C TYR A 107 5.39 2.86 -11.72
N ARG A 108 5.79 2.73 -13.00
CA ARG A 108 5.66 3.82 -13.97
C ARG A 108 4.22 3.87 -14.49
N GLU A 109 3.61 5.04 -14.41
CA GLU A 109 2.27 5.34 -14.97
C GLU A 109 2.33 5.45 -16.49
N THR A 110 2.60 4.33 -17.17
CA THR A 110 2.69 4.26 -18.63
C THR A 110 1.95 3.03 -19.14
N PRO A 111 1.27 3.10 -20.30
CA PRO A 111 0.53 1.95 -20.84
C PRO A 111 1.39 0.71 -21.10
N ARG A 112 2.71 0.87 -21.26
CA ARG A 112 3.62 -0.26 -21.49
C ARG A 112 5.04 0.02 -21.01
N THR A 113 5.56 -0.89 -20.18
CA THR A 113 6.99 -0.96 -19.85
C THR A 113 7.66 -2.06 -20.70
N ARG A 114 8.89 -1.83 -21.17
CA ARG A 114 9.72 -2.84 -21.84
C ARG A 114 11.15 -2.74 -21.35
N ILE A 115 11.80 -3.89 -21.18
CA ILE A 115 13.23 -4.02 -20.99
C ILE A 115 13.77 -4.63 -22.28
N ASN A 116 14.69 -3.94 -22.96
CA ASN A 116 15.25 -4.38 -24.24
C ASN A 116 16.77 -4.28 -24.17
N ASN A 117 17.48 -5.41 -24.33
CA ASN A 117 18.95 -5.47 -24.42
C ASN A 117 19.66 -4.56 -23.39
N SER A 118 19.20 -4.63 -22.14
CA SER A 118 19.65 -3.75 -21.07
C SER A 118 20.71 -4.45 -20.22
N GLU A 119 21.62 -3.68 -19.64
CA GLU A 119 22.60 -4.22 -18.70
C GLU A 119 21.90 -4.81 -17.47
N LEU A 120 22.41 -5.92 -16.98
CA LEU A 120 21.92 -6.59 -15.79
C LEU A 120 22.92 -6.39 -14.65
N VAL A 121 22.43 -5.89 -13.52
CA VAL A 121 23.18 -5.79 -12.28
C VAL A 121 22.50 -6.64 -11.23
N PHE A 122 23.25 -7.56 -10.61
CA PHE A 122 22.76 -8.33 -9.47
C PHE A 122 22.95 -7.52 -8.19
N VAL A 123 21.85 -7.28 -7.46
CA VAL A 123 21.87 -6.62 -6.16
C VAL A 123 21.23 -7.55 -5.14
N GLY A 124 22.05 -8.09 -4.24
CA GLY A 124 21.61 -8.99 -3.19
C GLY A 124 22.77 -9.55 -2.40
N TYR A 125 22.48 -10.13 -1.25
CA TYR A 125 23.43 -10.88 -0.44
C TYR A 125 23.02 -12.35 -0.49
N GLY A 126 23.92 -13.23 -0.93
CA GLY A 126 23.68 -14.67 -0.87
C GLY A 126 23.73 -15.16 0.58
N ILE A 127 22.78 -15.99 0.98
CA ILE A 127 22.90 -16.77 2.22
C ILE A 127 23.86 -17.93 1.91
N ASN A 128 25.04 -17.92 2.55
CA ASN A 128 25.93 -19.08 2.55
C ASN A 128 25.47 -20.01 3.69
N ALA A 129 24.78 -21.11 3.37
CA ALA A 129 24.31 -22.12 4.33
C ALA A 129 24.95 -23.49 4.04
N PRO A 130 26.20 -23.71 4.48
CA PRO A 130 26.96 -24.94 4.20
C PRO A 130 26.26 -26.21 4.73
N GLU A 131 25.51 -26.11 5.82
CA GLU A 131 24.74 -27.21 6.40
C GLU A 131 23.58 -27.73 5.53
N ARG A 132 23.30 -27.12 4.38
CA ARG A 132 22.33 -27.62 3.38
C ARG A 132 23.01 -28.34 2.19
N GLY A 133 24.32 -28.60 2.27
CA GLY A 133 25.12 -29.33 1.26
C GLY A 133 25.63 -30.68 1.75
#